data_AF-A0A2N5SS64-F1
#
_entry.id   AF-A0A2N5SS64-F1
#
_cell.length_a   1.000
_cell.length_b   1.000
_cell.length_c   1.000
_cell.angle_alpha   90.00
_cell.angle_beta   90.00
_cell.angle_gamma   90.00
#
_symmetry.space_group_name_H-M   'P 1'
#
loop_
_entity.id
_entity.type
_entity.pdbx_description
1 polymer ?
#
loop_
_entity_poly.entity_id
_entity_poly.type
_entity_poly.pdbx_seq_one_letter_code
_entity_poly.pdbx_strand_id
1 'polypeptide(L)'
;MLVGLLQVYEDLDSRRTDQDRLLCVLKKLRRKSTRCHQSLSSRRPASEEQTIDQSQQLKNSVRWRLRTQELPRLHAQLARLSQFINPSCLSDEPNEQFREAVAVLLEMEDSVAGIKSSASSVWDNVTPAGDDQDEHIEEMTVHRCNLVVSRCKSTLIELSRALAGYERFFRALVLSEGGRLSEADQPADYLQQCRRQSVPRVVAEEMAWIEDMIRWLALSNLHFLQDEWQKSLQFTNNLIGRLAEFAQEGSRSHQANQTEKLIQSLIPLVKISRIFFNKLCLRPANSSSGLKLSSMPFDQLESLRLATTTIPTTLNILFHSFRIPRPYALQVVRAHIASLSDRSKTLQAIFVLHFRSLDSGSSSSRVWFDLWLSQFNLAMTSFQQLAENNAHDQTIANESHVL
;
A
#
# COMPACT_ATOMS: atom_id res chain seq x y z
N MET A 1 40.86 9.94 34.00
CA MET A 1 40.69 8.80 33.06
C MET A 1 39.65 9.06 31.96
N LEU A 2 38.51 9.70 32.23
CA LEU A 2 37.49 10.02 31.20
C LEU A 2 37.92 11.10 30.18
N VAL A 3 38.72 12.10 30.59
CA VAL A 3 39.23 13.16 29.70
C VAL A 3 40.24 12.63 28.66
N GLY A 4 41.06 11.64 29.04
CA GLY A 4 42.02 11.00 28.12
C GLY A 4 41.36 10.09 27.07
N LEU A 5 40.19 9.52 27.36
CA LEU A 5 39.42 8.74 26.37
C LEU A 5 38.71 9.64 25.35
N LEU A 6 38.27 10.83 25.77
CA LEU A 6 37.73 11.86 24.86
C LEU A 6 38.82 12.40 23.92
N GLN A 7 40.01 12.72 24.45
CA GLN A 7 41.17 13.12 23.63
C GLN A 7 41.62 12.04 22.65
N VAL A 8 41.61 10.76 23.05
CA VAL A 8 41.95 9.65 22.14
C VAL A 8 40.86 9.43 21.08
N TYR A 9 39.59 9.70 21.39
CA TYR A 9 38.50 9.65 20.40
C TYR A 9 38.58 10.83 19.41
N GLU A 10 38.89 12.04 19.89
CA GLU A 10 39.14 13.23 19.07
C GLU A 10 40.41 13.08 18.20
N ASP A 11 41.49 12.47 18.72
CA ASP A 11 42.72 12.16 17.98
C ASP A 11 42.55 11.02 16.97
N LEU A 12 41.60 10.10 17.20
CA LEU A 12 41.22 9.07 16.22
C LEU A 12 40.33 9.64 15.12
N ASP A 13 39.51 10.64 15.43
CA ASP A 13 38.72 11.36 14.43
C ASP A 13 39.59 12.31 13.59
N SER A 14 40.65 12.91 14.14
CA SER A 14 41.55 13.83 13.43
C SER A 14 42.42 13.17 12.34
N ARG A 15 42.58 11.84 12.37
CA ARG A 15 43.35 11.07 11.38
C ARG A 15 42.53 10.48 10.23
N ARG A 16 41.20 10.60 10.27
CA ARG A 16 40.33 10.10 9.19
C ARG A 16 40.18 11.16 8.11
N THR A 17 40.30 10.74 6.85
CA THR A 17 39.97 11.62 5.72
C THR A 17 38.49 12.02 5.79
N ASP A 18 38.13 13.18 5.23
CA ASP A 18 36.73 13.60 5.17
C ASP A 18 35.86 12.56 4.42
N GLN A 19 36.44 11.84 3.47
CA GLN A 19 35.81 10.71 2.78
C GLN A 19 35.55 9.51 3.73
N ASP A 20 36.49 9.16 4.59
CA ASP A 20 36.30 8.09 5.59
C ASP A 20 35.20 8.44 6.59
N ARG A 21 35.14 9.71 7.01
CA ARG A 21 34.07 10.24 7.86
C ARG A 21 32.73 10.12 7.16
N LEU A 22 32.63 10.57 5.91
CA LEU A 22 31.42 10.44 5.09
C LEU A 22 30.97 8.98 4.98
N LEU A 23 31.87 8.07 4.63
CA LEU A 23 31.58 6.63 4.53
C LEU A 23 31.13 6.03 5.86
N CYS A 24 31.73 6.47 6.97
CA CYS A 24 31.33 6.04 8.31
C CYS A 24 29.90 6.44 8.64
N VAL A 25 29.55 7.72 8.42
CA VAL A 25 28.22 8.25 8.73
C VAL A 25 27.15 7.68 7.78
N LEU A 26 27.43 7.56 6.48
CA LEU A 26 26.55 6.86 5.52
C LEU A 26 26.21 5.45 6.00
N LYS A 27 27.24 4.68 6.37
CA LYS A 27 27.08 3.31 6.86
C LYS A 27 26.30 3.26 8.17
N LYS A 28 26.53 4.21 9.08
CA LYS A 28 25.81 4.33 10.36
C LYS A 28 24.32 4.63 10.14
N LEU A 29 23.99 5.65 9.34
CA LEU A 29 22.61 6.02 9.03
C LEU A 29 21.88 4.90 8.29
N ARG A 30 22.52 4.26 7.30
CA ARG A 30 21.97 3.08 6.62
C ARG A 30 21.60 1.97 7.61
N ARG A 31 22.51 1.61 8.51
CA ARG A 31 22.26 0.62 9.57
C ARG A 31 21.16 1.05 10.54
N LYS A 32 21.05 2.35 10.83
CA LYS A 32 19.96 2.90 11.66
C LYS A 32 18.62 2.73 10.94
N SER A 33 18.52 3.15 9.67
CA SER A 33 17.33 2.97 8.85
C SER A 33 16.91 1.50 8.75
N THR A 34 17.90 0.61 8.52
CA THR A 34 17.67 -0.84 8.46
C THR A 34 17.08 -1.40 9.75
N ARG A 35 17.67 -1.06 10.90
CA ARG A 35 17.15 -1.47 12.21
C ARG A 35 15.75 -0.90 12.47
N CYS A 36 15.49 0.34 12.08
CA CYS A 36 14.19 0.98 12.27
C CYS A 36 13.10 0.25 11.47
N HIS A 37 13.29 -0.02 10.18
CA HIS A 37 12.28 -0.71 9.37
C HIS A 37 12.07 -2.18 9.79
N GLN A 38 13.13 -2.84 10.29
CA GLN A 38 13.02 -4.17 10.89
C GLN A 38 12.17 -4.15 12.16
N SER A 39 12.37 -3.15 13.04
CA SER A 39 11.57 -2.99 14.26
C SER A 39 10.08 -2.69 14.00
N LEU A 40 9.77 -2.00 12.90
CA LEU A 40 8.38 -1.80 12.47
C LEU A 40 7.74 -3.10 11.94
N SER A 41 8.55 -4.10 11.56
CA SER A 41 8.04 -5.42 11.12
C SER A 41 7.71 -6.34 12.29
N SER A 42 8.35 -6.17 13.44
CA SER A 42 8.10 -6.98 14.64
C SER A 42 6.92 -6.47 15.49
N ARG A 43 6.53 -5.20 15.34
CA ARG A 43 5.45 -4.60 16.11
C ARG A 43 4.10 -4.79 15.39
N ARG A 44 3.65 -6.05 15.32
CA ARG A 44 2.22 -6.33 15.29
C ARG A 44 1.67 -6.01 16.70
N PRO A 45 0.43 -5.56 16.88
CA PRO A 45 -0.18 -5.54 18.21
C PRO A 45 0.11 -6.88 18.89
N ALA A 46 0.58 -6.82 20.14
CA ALA A 46 0.97 -7.99 20.90
C ALA A 46 -0.18 -9.02 20.82
N SER A 47 0.17 -10.26 20.51
CA SER A 47 -0.75 -11.39 20.33
C SER A 47 -1.57 -11.76 21.57
N GLU A 48 -1.66 -10.87 22.57
CA GLU A 48 -2.49 -11.02 23.77
C GLU A 48 -3.85 -10.30 23.63
N GLU A 49 -4.05 -9.44 22.63
CA GLU A 49 -5.37 -8.91 22.23
C GLU A 49 -5.85 -9.60 20.95
N GLN A 50 -6.31 -10.85 21.09
CA GLN A 50 -7.18 -11.43 20.08
C GLN A 50 -8.42 -10.54 19.96
N THR A 51 -8.67 -10.05 18.74
CA THR A 51 -9.76 -9.13 18.31
C THR A 51 -9.57 -7.63 18.57
N ILE A 52 -8.49 -7.02 18.09
CA ILE A 52 -8.59 -5.62 17.67
C ILE A 52 -9.58 -5.61 16.49
N ASP A 53 -10.80 -5.13 16.76
CA ASP A 53 -11.80 -4.92 15.75
C ASP A 53 -11.21 -3.98 14.68
N GLN A 54 -11.13 -4.45 13.44
CA GLN A 54 -10.62 -3.64 12.34
C GLN A 54 -11.49 -2.39 12.10
N SER A 55 -12.71 -2.38 12.66
CA SER A 55 -13.63 -1.24 12.66
C SER A 55 -13.29 -0.19 13.73
N GLN A 56 -12.37 -0.46 14.66
CA GLN A 56 -12.02 0.47 15.73
C GLN A 56 -11.43 1.76 15.14
N GLN A 57 -11.93 2.88 15.64
CA GLN A 57 -11.44 4.21 15.29
C GLN A 57 -10.30 4.62 16.22
N LEU A 58 -9.25 5.19 15.63
CA LEU A 58 -8.11 5.75 16.35
C LEU A 58 -8.03 7.25 16.06
N LYS A 59 -7.80 8.03 17.11
CA LYS A 59 -7.61 9.47 17.05
C LYS A 59 -6.18 9.79 17.46
N ASN A 60 -5.38 10.30 16.53
CA ASN A 60 -4.02 10.74 16.82
C ASN A 60 -3.51 11.76 15.80
N SER A 61 -2.37 12.37 16.11
CA SER A 61 -1.71 13.38 15.27
C SER A 61 -0.65 12.82 14.34
N VAL A 62 -0.54 11.49 14.20
CA VAL A 62 0.58 10.88 13.47
C VAL A 62 0.54 11.18 11.98
N ARG A 63 -0.63 11.10 11.35
CA ARG A 63 -0.77 11.43 9.92
C ARG A 63 -0.38 12.88 9.63
N TRP A 64 -0.84 13.80 10.47
CA TRP A 64 -0.46 15.20 10.39
C TRP A 64 1.06 15.35 10.53
N ARG A 65 1.66 14.82 11.59
CA ARG A 65 3.10 14.92 11.88
C ARG A 65 3.97 14.37 10.75
N LEU A 66 3.63 13.19 10.23
CA LEU A 66 4.33 12.60 9.10
C LEU A 66 4.23 13.47 7.85
N ARG A 67 3.04 14.00 7.54
CA ARG A 67 2.79 14.81 6.34
C ARG A 67 3.44 16.20 6.40
N THR A 68 3.43 16.86 7.56
CA THR A 68 3.79 18.28 7.67
C THR A 68 5.19 18.51 8.26
N GLN A 69 5.75 17.53 8.97
CA GLN A 69 7.03 17.70 9.67
C GLN A 69 8.08 16.68 9.20
N GLU A 70 7.85 15.39 9.47
CA GLU A 70 8.90 14.37 9.35
C GLU A 70 9.30 14.07 7.91
N LEU A 71 8.32 13.80 7.03
CA LEU A 71 8.59 13.47 5.62
C LEU A 71 9.09 14.68 4.81
N PRO A 72 8.52 15.90 4.94
CA PRO A 72 9.07 17.08 4.29
C PRO A 72 10.52 17.37 4.73
N ARG A 73 10.82 17.20 6.02
CA ARG A 73 12.20 17.36 6.53
C ARG A 73 13.14 16.33 5.91
N LEU A 74 12.76 15.06 5.88
CA LEU A 74 13.57 14.01 5.25
C LEU A 74 13.79 14.30 3.75
N HIS A 75 12.76 14.73 3.05
CA HIS A 75 12.84 15.11 1.63
C HIS A 75 13.85 16.24 1.41
N ALA A 76 13.75 17.32 2.19
CA ALA A 76 14.67 18.47 2.09
C ALA A 76 16.12 18.08 2.41
N GLN A 77 16.33 17.21 3.41
CA GLN A 77 17.65 16.70 3.75
C GLN A 77 18.22 15.81 2.64
N LEU A 78 17.41 14.94 2.04
CA LEU A 78 17.85 14.10 0.92
C LEU A 78 18.20 14.93 -0.31
N ALA A 79 17.42 15.99 -0.59
CA ALA A 79 17.72 16.96 -1.64
C ALA A 79 19.05 17.67 -1.39
N ARG A 80 19.28 18.21 -0.17
CA ARG A 80 20.58 18.83 0.21
C ARG A 80 21.73 17.84 0.08
N LEU A 81 21.56 16.61 0.58
CA LEU A 81 22.56 15.56 0.46
C LEU A 81 22.91 15.32 -1.02
N SER A 82 21.89 15.19 -1.88
CA SER A 82 22.10 14.98 -3.31
C SER A 82 22.82 16.13 -3.99
N GLN A 83 22.67 17.36 -3.51
CA GLN A 83 23.36 18.53 -4.04
C GLN A 83 24.85 18.50 -3.67
N PHE A 84 25.17 18.18 -2.41
CA PHE A 84 26.55 18.16 -1.93
C PHE A 84 27.36 16.99 -2.53
N ILE A 85 26.77 15.80 -2.61
CA ILE A 85 27.50 14.58 -3.00
C ILE A 85 26.98 13.97 -4.31
N ASN A 86 26.54 14.81 -5.26
CA ASN A 86 26.08 14.35 -6.58
C ASN A 86 27.22 13.67 -7.36
N PRO A 87 27.12 12.36 -7.65
CA PRO A 87 28.16 11.65 -8.41
C PRO A 87 28.43 12.22 -9.82
N SER A 88 27.47 12.91 -10.43
CA SER A 88 27.62 13.53 -11.75
C SER A 88 28.34 14.89 -11.73
N CYS A 89 28.38 15.58 -10.58
CA CYS A 89 28.81 16.98 -10.48
C CYS A 89 29.79 17.23 -9.32
N LEU A 90 30.54 16.21 -8.89
CA LEU A 90 31.53 16.36 -7.82
C LEU A 90 32.63 17.34 -8.22
N SER A 91 33.04 18.17 -7.27
CA SER A 91 34.19 19.06 -7.41
C SER A 91 35.49 18.25 -7.47
N ASP A 92 36.52 18.82 -8.12
CA ASP A 92 37.88 18.28 -8.09
C ASP A 92 38.45 18.23 -6.66
N GLU A 93 37.94 19.08 -5.77
CA GLU A 93 38.28 19.16 -4.33
C GLU A 93 37.01 18.98 -3.47
N PRO A 94 36.56 17.73 -3.23
CA PRO A 94 35.25 17.44 -2.64
C PRO A 94 35.21 17.47 -1.10
N ASN A 95 36.32 17.76 -0.42
CA ASN A 95 36.40 17.67 1.04
C ASN A 95 35.41 18.59 1.78
N GLU A 96 35.19 19.82 1.30
CA GLU A 96 34.16 20.70 1.85
C GLU A 96 32.75 20.14 1.65
N GLN A 97 32.48 19.60 0.46
CA GLN A 97 31.21 18.94 0.15
C GLN A 97 30.96 17.72 1.05
N PHE A 98 32.02 16.97 1.39
CA PHE A 98 31.92 15.84 2.33
C PHE A 98 31.60 16.28 3.74
N ARG A 99 32.20 17.38 4.22
CA ARG A 99 31.90 17.94 5.55
C ARG A 99 30.44 18.40 5.64
N GLU A 100 29.94 19.10 4.62
CA GLU A 100 28.54 19.51 4.54
C GLU A 100 27.59 18.29 4.46
N ALA A 101 27.94 17.29 3.66
CA ALA A 101 27.15 16.06 3.55
C ALA A 101 27.12 15.27 4.88
N VAL A 102 28.23 15.23 5.62
CA VAL A 102 28.27 14.62 6.96
C VAL A 102 27.31 15.33 7.91
N ALA A 103 27.28 16.66 7.92
CA ALA A 103 26.34 17.42 8.74
C ALA A 103 24.88 17.07 8.40
N VAL A 104 24.53 17.05 7.11
CA VAL A 104 23.18 16.65 6.66
C VAL A 104 22.83 15.23 7.09
N LEU A 105 23.75 14.26 6.94
CA LEU A 105 23.51 12.87 7.33
C LEU A 105 23.26 12.71 8.83
N LEU A 106 23.92 13.52 9.67
CA LEU A 106 23.68 13.55 11.11
C LEU A 106 22.29 14.13 11.42
N GLU A 107 21.85 15.19 10.74
CA GLU A 107 20.48 15.71 10.88
C GLU A 107 19.41 14.69 10.44
N MET A 108 19.71 13.87 9.43
CA MET A 108 18.80 12.81 8.95
C MET A 108 18.62 11.69 9.97
N GLU A 109 19.57 11.49 10.89
CA GLU A 109 19.42 10.50 11.95
C GLU A 109 18.20 10.78 12.83
N ASP A 110 17.88 12.05 13.07
CA ASP A 110 16.72 12.46 13.86
C ASP A 110 15.43 12.26 13.08
N SER A 111 15.39 12.60 11.79
CA SER A 111 14.23 12.35 10.93
C SER A 111 13.89 10.87 10.81
N VAL A 112 14.89 9.99 10.69
CA VAL A 112 14.67 8.53 10.72
C VAL A 112 14.08 8.09 12.06
N ALA A 113 14.54 8.65 13.17
CA ALA A 113 14.00 8.35 14.48
C ALA A 113 12.57 8.90 14.66
N GLY A 114 12.28 10.10 14.17
CA GLY A 114 10.97 10.74 14.19
C GLY A 114 9.92 9.98 13.37
N ILE A 115 10.27 9.53 12.16
CA ILE A 115 9.42 8.66 11.33
C ILE A 115 9.13 7.34 12.05
N LYS A 116 10.17 6.69 12.61
CA LYS A 116 9.99 5.43 13.36
C LYS A 116 9.09 5.64 14.58
N SER A 117 9.35 6.67 15.38
CA SER A 117 8.59 6.99 16.58
C SER A 117 7.13 7.26 16.22
N SER A 118 6.88 8.10 15.22
CA SER A 118 5.55 8.41 14.70
C SER A 118 4.83 7.13 14.25
N ALA A 119 5.47 6.31 13.39
CA ALA A 119 4.93 5.04 12.94
C ALA A 119 4.64 4.07 14.10
N SER A 120 5.46 4.11 15.15
CA SER A 120 5.28 3.29 16.35
C SER A 120 4.09 3.76 17.19
N SER A 121 3.81 5.06 17.23
CA SER A 121 2.70 5.65 17.99
C SER A 121 1.37 5.72 17.23
N VAL A 122 1.29 5.19 16.00
CA VAL A 122 0.05 5.31 15.22
C VAL A 122 -1.12 4.59 15.90
N TRP A 123 -0.88 3.59 16.77
CA TRP A 123 -1.94 2.88 17.48
C TRP A 123 -2.30 3.54 18.81
N ASP A 124 -1.52 4.54 19.22
CA ASP A 124 -1.78 5.26 20.46
C ASP A 124 -3.01 6.14 20.23
N ASN A 125 -4.05 5.92 21.03
CA ASN A 125 -5.25 6.73 20.98
C ASN A 125 -5.05 7.93 21.92
N VAL A 126 -5.18 9.15 21.40
CA VAL A 126 -5.11 10.35 22.22
C VAL A 126 -6.49 10.57 22.82
N THR A 127 -6.60 10.48 24.14
CA THR A 127 -7.76 11.00 24.86
C THR A 127 -7.60 12.52 24.94
N PRO A 128 -8.51 13.34 24.38
CA PRO A 128 -8.38 14.78 24.44
C PRO A 128 -8.41 15.23 25.90
N ALA A 129 -7.28 15.73 26.40
CA ALA A 129 -7.19 16.39 27.69
C ALA A 129 -7.10 17.90 27.44
N GLY A 130 -8.25 18.55 27.27
CA GLY A 130 -8.37 20.00 27.11
C GLY A 130 -8.53 20.51 25.67
N ASP A 131 -8.98 21.77 25.56
CA ASP A 131 -9.44 22.42 24.31
C ASP A 131 -8.32 22.73 23.29
N ASP A 132 -7.04 22.68 23.67
CA ASP A 132 -5.93 23.14 22.82
C ASP A 132 -5.19 22.03 22.05
N GLN A 133 -5.48 20.74 22.28
CA GLN A 133 -4.79 19.63 21.59
C GLN A 133 -5.51 19.10 20.33
N ASP A 134 -6.70 19.60 20.01
CA ASP A 134 -7.59 18.96 19.05
C ASP A 134 -7.29 19.30 17.57
N GLU A 135 -6.59 20.41 17.29
CA GLU A 135 -6.43 20.93 15.91
C GLU A 135 -5.68 19.98 14.96
N HIS A 136 -4.87 19.06 15.50
CA HIS A 136 -4.04 18.15 14.69
C HIS A 136 -4.41 16.68 14.88
N ILE A 137 -5.48 16.38 15.63
CA ILE A 137 -5.97 15.02 15.84
C ILE A 137 -6.82 14.62 14.63
N GLU A 138 -6.41 13.58 13.93
CA GLU A 138 -7.13 13.04 12.77
C GLU A 138 -7.69 11.65 13.09
N GLU A 139 -8.92 11.39 12.64
CA GLU A 139 -9.55 10.06 12.72
C GLU A 139 -9.01 9.13 11.63
N MET A 140 -8.59 7.94 12.07
CA MET A 140 -8.02 6.91 11.21
C MET A 140 -8.51 5.52 11.61
N THR A 141 -8.75 4.66 10.62
CA THR A 141 -9.13 3.26 10.84
C THR A 141 -7.90 2.42 11.11
N VAL A 142 -8.05 1.31 11.84
CA VAL A 142 -6.96 0.33 12.06
C VAL A 142 -6.34 -0.15 10.74
N HIS A 143 -7.14 -0.27 9.67
CA HIS A 143 -6.63 -0.59 8.33
C HIS A 143 -5.71 0.50 7.77
N ARG A 144 -6.15 1.75 7.78
CA ARG A 144 -5.35 2.88 7.28
C ARG A 144 -4.09 3.09 8.13
N CYS A 145 -4.20 2.89 9.43
CA CYS A 145 -3.12 2.75 10.39
C CYS A 145 -2.05 1.77 9.90
N ASN A 146 -2.42 0.50 9.65
CA ASN A 146 -1.50 -0.52 9.15
C ASN A 146 -0.78 -0.10 7.85
N LEU A 147 -1.49 0.56 6.94
CA LEU A 147 -0.92 1.08 5.71
C LEU A 147 0.07 2.23 5.93
N VAL A 148 -0.17 3.12 6.90
CA VAL A 148 0.79 4.16 7.30
C VAL A 148 2.09 3.52 7.76
N VAL A 149 2.02 2.54 8.67
CA VAL A 149 3.21 1.83 9.16
C VAL A 149 3.94 1.10 8.03
N SER A 150 3.19 0.42 7.14
CA SER A 150 3.78 -0.23 5.97
C SER A 150 4.49 0.76 5.04
N ARG A 151 3.93 1.96 4.83
CA ARG A 151 4.57 2.99 3.99
C ARG A 151 5.78 3.60 4.65
N CYS A 152 5.73 3.92 5.95
CA CYS A 152 6.91 4.36 6.71
C CYS A 152 8.04 3.33 6.62
N LYS A 153 7.70 2.03 6.74
CA LYS A 153 8.66 0.94 6.55
C LYS A 153 9.28 0.98 5.15
N SER A 154 8.47 1.11 4.10
CA SER A 154 8.96 1.22 2.72
C SER A 154 9.89 2.41 2.54
N THR A 155 9.54 3.60 3.02
CA THR A 155 10.40 4.80 2.96
C THR A 155 11.75 4.55 3.63
N LEU A 156 11.78 3.91 4.81
CA LEU A 156 13.05 3.59 5.46
C LEU A 156 13.89 2.54 4.70
N ILE A 157 13.24 1.61 4.00
CA ILE A 157 13.93 0.64 3.11
C ILE A 157 14.54 1.36 1.91
N GLU A 158 13.78 2.21 1.24
CA GLU A 158 14.22 2.96 0.07
C GLU A 158 15.33 3.95 0.41
N LEU A 159 15.21 4.68 1.53
CA LEU A 159 16.32 5.49 2.08
C LEU A 159 17.59 4.66 2.31
N SER A 160 17.46 3.46 2.90
CA SER A 160 18.62 2.57 3.11
C SER A 160 19.27 2.15 1.79
N ARG A 161 18.47 1.95 0.73
CA ARG A 161 18.94 1.65 -0.62
C ARG A 161 19.66 2.84 -1.24
N ALA A 162 19.13 4.06 -1.11
CA ALA A 162 19.77 5.28 -1.58
C ALA A 162 21.14 5.51 -0.90
N LEU A 163 21.19 5.38 0.44
CA LEU A 163 22.44 5.49 1.22
C LEU A 163 23.46 4.41 0.84
N ALA A 164 23.01 3.19 0.54
CA ALA A 164 23.89 2.13 0.04
C ALA A 164 24.48 2.46 -1.34
N GLY A 165 23.71 3.15 -2.20
CA GLY A 165 24.18 3.67 -3.47
C GLY A 165 25.34 4.66 -3.30
N TYR A 166 25.17 5.65 -2.42
CA TYR A 166 26.25 6.59 -2.08
C TYR A 166 27.46 5.89 -1.46
N GLU A 167 27.27 4.99 -0.49
CA GLU A 167 28.36 4.24 0.13
C GLU A 167 29.17 3.43 -0.91
N ARG A 168 28.48 2.78 -1.85
CA ARG A 168 29.12 2.00 -2.91
C ARG A 168 29.91 2.87 -3.87
N PHE A 169 29.38 4.05 -4.21
CA PHE A 169 30.05 5.02 -5.06
C PHE A 169 31.30 5.59 -4.37
N PHE A 170 31.17 6.14 -3.17
CA PHE A 170 32.29 6.76 -2.45
C PHE A 170 33.35 5.78 -1.97
N ARG A 171 33.05 4.47 -1.87
CA ARG A 171 34.08 3.46 -1.61
C ARG A 171 34.97 3.19 -2.83
N ALA A 172 34.42 3.35 -4.04
CA ALA A 172 35.16 3.15 -5.28
C ALA A 172 35.89 4.42 -5.75
N LEU A 173 35.60 5.57 -5.15
CA LEU A 173 36.28 6.84 -5.39
C LEU A 173 37.64 6.86 -4.68
N VAL A 174 38.70 7.23 -5.40
CA VAL A 174 40.07 7.37 -4.84
C VAL A 174 40.47 8.84 -4.84
N LEU A 175 40.85 9.36 -3.68
CA LEU A 175 41.44 10.69 -3.53
C LEU A 175 42.97 10.56 -3.43
N SER A 176 43.68 11.46 -4.10
CA SER A 176 45.12 11.63 -3.94
C SER A 176 45.46 12.23 -2.56
N GLU A 177 46.74 12.17 -2.16
CA GLU A 177 47.22 12.73 -0.88
C GLU A 177 46.89 14.23 -0.70
N GLY A 178 46.64 14.96 -1.79
CA GLY A 178 46.19 16.36 -1.78
C GLY A 178 44.67 16.56 -1.71
N GLY A 179 43.87 15.51 -1.53
CA GLY A 179 42.41 15.59 -1.49
C GLY A 179 41.75 15.76 -2.87
N ARG A 180 42.52 15.63 -3.96
CA ARG A 180 42.01 15.72 -5.33
C ARG A 180 41.59 14.36 -5.87
N LEU A 181 40.54 14.34 -6.70
CA LEU A 181 40.09 13.14 -7.41
C LEU A 181 41.22 12.55 -8.28
N SER A 182 41.56 11.28 -8.04
CA SER A 182 42.51 10.54 -8.89
C SER A 182 41.75 9.63 -9.86
N GLU A 183 41.94 9.84 -11.16
CA GLU A 183 41.35 9.02 -12.22
C GLU A 183 42.17 7.76 -12.56
N ALA A 184 43.42 7.67 -12.07
CA ALA A 184 44.43 6.74 -12.59
C ALA A 184 44.17 5.24 -12.32
N ASP A 185 43.34 4.90 -11.34
CA ASP A 185 43.14 3.49 -10.88
C ASP A 185 41.69 3.00 -10.98
N GLN A 186 40.84 3.66 -11.76
CA GLN A 186 39.39 3.39 -11.79
C GLN A 186 38.96 2.51 -12.98
N PRO A 187 38.16 1.44 -12.78
CA PRO A 187 37.46 0.79 -13.89
C PRO A 187 36.44 1.79 -14.47
N ALA A 188 36.80 2.40 -15.60
CA ALA A 188 36.07 3.54 -16.18
C ALA A 188 34.56 3.28 -16.34
N ASP A 189 34.18 2.07 -16.79
CA ASP A 189 32.79 1.73 -17.08
C ASP A 189 31.91 1.67 -15.83
N TYR A 190 32.43 1.13 -14.73
CA TYR A 190 31.65 0.90 -13.50
C TYR A 190 31.34 2.22 -12.77
N LEU A 191 32.35 3.09 -12.62
CA LEU A 191 32.13 4.39 -11.99
C LEU A 191 31.32 5.32 -12.89
N GLN A 192 31.47 5.24 -14.22
CA GLN A 192 30.65 6.04 -15.13
C GLN A 192 29.17 5.64 -15.08
N GLN A 193 28.86 4.35 -14.95
CA GLN A 193 27.49 3.86 -14.72
C GLN A 193 26.93 4.37 -13.37
N CYS A 194 27.73 4.33 -12.30
CA CYS A 194 27.35 4.87 -11.00
C CYS A 194 27.16 6.39 -11.01
N ARG A 195 28.05 7.14 -11.69
CA ARG A 195 27.99 8.60 -11.80
C ARG A 195 26.74 9.04 -12.53
N ARG A 196 26.45 8.43 -13.69
CA ARG A 196 25.43 8.91 -14.63
C ARG A 196 24.02 8.37 -14.37
N GLN A 197 23.90 7.17 -13.79
CA GLN A 197 22.62 6.46 -13.82
C GLN A 197 22.21 5.91 -12.45
N SER A 198 23.03 5.10 -11.77
CA SER A 198 22.48 4.30 -10.67
C SER A 198 22.17 5.09 -9.40
N VAL A 199 23.05 5.98 -8.94
CA VAL A 199 22.83 6.74 -7.69
C VAL A 199 21.82 7.88 -7.88
N PRO A 200 21.94 8.76 -8.89
CA PRO A 200 20.97 9.84 -9.08
C PRO A 200 19.54 9.32 -9.28
N ARG A 201 19.37 8.21 -10.01
CA ARG A 201 18.06 7.60 -10.25
C ARG A 201 17.42 7.09 -8.97
N VAL A 202 18.16 6.32 -8.15
CA VAL A 202 17.62 5.78 -6.87
C VAL A 202 17.23 6.90 -5.91
N VAL A 203 18.01 7.99 -5.87
CA VAL A 203 17.72 9.14 -5.02
C VAL A 203 16.49 9.90 -5.52
N ALA A 204 16.35 10.10 -6.84
CA ALA A 204 15.18 10.71 -7.44
C ALA A 204 13.91 9.86 -7.22
N GLU A 205 14.01 8.55 -7.36
CA GLU A 205 12.93 7.60 -7.06
C GLU A 205 12.48 7.71 -5.59
N GLU A 206 13.43 7.79 -4.64
CA GLU A 206 13.10 7.96 -3.21
C GLU A 206 12.47 9.33 -2.90
N MET A 207 12.98 10.42 -3.49
CA MET A 207 12.37 11.74 -3.32
C MET A 207 10.92 11.75 -3.82
N ALA A 208 10.68 11.21 -5.02
CA ALA A 208 9.33 11.09 -5.58
C ALA A 208 8.43 10.20 -4.71
N TRP A 209 8.98 9.12 -4.13
CA TRP A 209 8.25 8.26 -3.20
C TRP A 209 7.84 9.00 -1.91
N ILE A 210 8.72 9.82 -1.35
CA ILE A 210 8.40 10.65 -0.18
C ILE A 210 7.30 11.66 -0.52
N GLU A 211 7.36 12.33 -1.67
CA GLU A 211 6.31 13.25 -2.12
C GLU A 211 4.96 12.56 -2.34
N ASP A 212 4.98 11.37 -2.96
CA ASP A 212 3.79 10.53 -3.12
C ASP A 212 3.20 10.14 -1.75
N MET A 213 4.05 9.80 -0.79
CA MET A 213 3.60 9.47 0.57
C MET A 213 2.97 10.68 1.28
N ILE A 214 3.56 11.87 1.15
CA ILE A 214 3.01 13.12 1.70
C ILE A 214 1.61 13.39 1.10
N ARG A 215 1.49 13.30 -0.23
CA ARG A 215 0.20 13.45 -0.93
C ARG A 215 -0.82 12.40 -0.49
N TRP A 216 -0.39 11.15 -0.34
CA TRP A 216 -1.25 10.06 0.12
C TRP A 216 -1.74 10.24 1.56
N LEU A 217 -0.89 10.72 2.47
CA LEU A 217 -1.28 11.04 3.85
C LEU A 217 -2.31 12.16 3.90
N ALA A 218 -2.29 13.07 2.93
CA ALA A 218 -3.24 14.18 2.82
C ALA A 218 -4.64 13.78 2.35
N LEU A 219 -4.81 12.57 1.80
CA LEU A 219 -6.11 12.13 1.29
C LEU A 219 -7.16 12.04 2.41
N SER A 220 -8.39 12.46 2.12
CA SER A 220 -9.52 12.16 3.01
C SER A 220 -9.78 10.66 3.08
N ASN A 221 -10.51 10.20 4.11
CA ASN A 221 -10.85 8.79 4.25
C ASN A 221 -11.61 8.27 3.02
N LEU A 222 -12.52 9.06 2.44
CA LEU A 222 -13.20 8.69 1.20
C LEU A 222 -12.23 8.57 0.01
N HIS A 223 -11.34 9.54 -0.21
CA HIS A 223 -10.40 9.47 -1.34
C HIS A 223 -9.46 8.27 -1.21
N PHE A 224 -9.01 7.98 0.01
CA PHE A 224 -8.26 6.77 0.31
C PHE A 224 -9.03 5.50 -0.08
N LEU A 225 -10.32 5.39 0.28
CA LEU A 225 -11.16 4.26 -0.11
C LEU A 225 -11.37 4.16 -1.61
N GLN A 226 -11.51 5.29 -2.31
CA GLN A 226 -11.63 5.32 -3.76
C GLN A 226 -10.39 4.76 -4.45
N ASP A 227 -9.19 5.04 -3.94
CA ASP A 227 -7.96 4.42 -4.43
C ASP A 227 -7.92 2.90 -4.20
N GLU A 228 -8.46 2.41 -3.08
CA GLU A 228 -8.59 0.96 -2.84
C GLU A 228 -9.62 0.32 -3.79
N TRP A 229 -10.78 0.94 -3.97
CA TRP A 229 -11.79 0.48 -4.91
C TRP A 229 -11.30 0.50 -6.36
N GLN A 230 -10.41 1.43 -6.73
CA GLN A 230 -9.79 1.44 -8.04
C GLN A 230 -8.93 0.19 -8.27
N LYS A 231 -8.22 -0.30 -7.24
CA LYS A 231 -7.49 -1.57 -7.31
C LYS A 231 -8.45 -2.75 -7.44
N SER A 232 -9.56 -2.75 -6.70
CA SER A 232 -10.63 -3.75 -6.84
C SER A 232 -11.24 -3.76 -8.24
N LEU A 233 -11.42 -2.58 -8.85
CA LEU A 233 -11.92 -2.41 -10.21
C LEU A 233 -10.95 -3.00 -11.23
N GLN A 234 -9.66 -2.67 -11.13
CA GLN A 234 -8.60 -3.24 -11.98
C GLN A 234 -8.55 -4.76 -11.87
N PHE A 235 -8.60 -5.29 -10.64
CA PHE A 235 -8.65 -6.73 -10.41
C PHE A 235 -9.86 -7.39 -11.08
N THR A 236 -11.04 -6.78 -10.93
CA THR A 236 -12.28 -7.28 -11.52
C THR A 236 -12.22 -7.24 -13.05
N ASN A 237 -11.61 -6.21 -13.65
CA ASN A 237 -11.37 -6.13 -15.09
C ASN A 237 -10.47 -7.27 -15.58
N ASN A 238 -9.37 -7.54 -14.87
CA ASN A 238 -8.47 -8.65 -15.20
C ASN A 238 -9.18 -10.00 -15.11
N LEU A 239 -10.08 -10.17 -14.13
CA LEU A 239 -10.88 -11.39 -13.99
C LEU A 239 -11.84 -11.59 -15.17
N ILE A 240 -12.45 -10.52 -15.70
CA ILE A 240 -13.28 -10.62 -16.92
C ILE A 240 -12.45 -11.09 -18.12
N GLY A 241 -11.22 -10.58 -18.27
CA GLY A 241 -10.30 -11.03 -19.32
C GLY A 241 -10.00 -12.53 -19.20
N ARG A 242 -9.63 -12.99 -17.99
CA ARG A 242 -9.36 -14.40 -17.71
C ARG A 242 -10.58 -15.31 -17.94
N LEU A 243 -11.78 -14.83 -17.62
CA LEU A 243 -13.02 -15.56 -17.90
C LEU A 243 -13.25 -15.70 -19.41
N ALA A 244 -12.97 -14.66 -20.19
CA ALA A 244 -13.10 -14.69 -21.65
C ALA A 244 -12.08 -15.63 -22.30
N GLU A 245 -10.82 -15.59 -21.87
CA GLU A 245 -9.77 -16.52 -22.32
C GLU A 245 -10.15 -17.97 -22.00
N PHE A 246 -10.56 -18.24 -20.76
CA PHE A 246 -10.92 -19.59 -20.32
C PHE A 246 -12.17 -20.14 -21.05
N ALA A 247 -13.14 -19.29 -21.39
CA ALA A 247 -14.28 -19.68 -22.21
C ALA A 247 -13.85 -20.09 -23.63
N GLN A 248 -12.83 -19.46 -24.21
CA GLN A 248 -12.30 -19.81 -25.54
C GLN A 248 -11.46 -21.09 -25.53
N GLU A 249 -10.73 -21.36 -24.45
CA GLU A 249 -9.97 -22.60 -24.26
C GLU A 249 -10.88 -23.83 -24.10
N GLY A 250 -12.01 -23.65 -23.41
CA GLY A 250 -12.99 -24.70 -23.14
C GLY A 250 -13.59 -25.33 -24.39
N SER A 251 -13.81 -24.57 -25.48
CA SER A 251 -14.44 -25.05 -26.72
C SER A 251 -13.69 -26.17 -27.46
N ARG A 252 -12.54 -26.63 -26.97
CA ARG A 252 -11.71 -27.68 -27.60
C ARG A 252 -11.88 -29.09 -26.98
N SER A 253 -12.78 -29.30 -26.00
CA SER A 253 -13.00 -30.63 -25.37
C SER A 253 -14.48 -31.02 -25.25
N HIS A 254 -14.82 -32.32 -25.17
CA HIS A 254 -16.23 -32.77 -25.04
C HIS A 254 -16.81 -32.66 -23.61
N GLN A 255 -15.97 -32.52 -22.57
CA GLN A 255 -16.42 -32.12 -21.21
C GLN A 255 -16.68 -30.61 -21.07
N ALA A 256 -16.54 -29.85 -22.17
CA ALA A 256 -16.62 -28.40 -22.19
C ALA A 256 -18.00 -27.83 -21.83
N ASN A 257 -19.09 -28.49 -22.23
CA ASN A 257 -20.42 -27.86 -22.21
C ASN A 257 -20.93 -27.50 -20.81
N GLN A 258 -20.58 -28.26 -19.77
CA GLN A 258 -21.02 -27.98 -18.39
C GLN A 258 -20.15 -26.92 -17.72
N THR A 259 -18.83 -27.00 -17.88
CA THR A 259 -17.88 -26.02 -17.36
C THR A 259 -18.08 -24.67 -18.05
N GLU A 260 -18.33 -24.66 -19.37
CA GLU A 260 -18.66 -23.48 -20.16
C GLU A 260 -19.91 -22.76 -19.62
N LYS A 261 -20.99 -23.50 -19.34
CA LYS A 261 -22.21 -22.93 -18.74
C LYS A 261 -21.94 -22.30 -17.38
N LEU A 262 -21.09 -22.92 -16.54
CA LEU A 262 -20.71 -22.37 -15.23
C LEU A 262 -19.83 -21.12 -15.32
N ILE A 263 -18.91 -21.07 -16.28
CA ILE A 263 -18.12 -19.87 -16.57
C ILE A 263 -19.04 -18.75 -17.03
N GLN A 264 -19.94 -19.05 -17.97
CA GLN A 264 -20.89 -18.08 -18.52
C GLN A 264 -21.81 -17.50 -17.44
N SER A 265 -22.22 -18.29 -16.44
CA SER A 265 -23.05 -17.80 -15.34
C SER A 265 -22.28 -16.97 -14.30
N LEU A 266 -20.95 -17.09 -14.21
CA LEU A 266 -20.12 -16.22 -13.35
C LEU A 266 -19.90 -14.83 -13.97
N ILE A 267 -19.89 -14.72 -15.30
CA ILE A 267 -19.65 -13.46 -16.02
C ILE A 267 -20.61 -12.34 -15.57
N PRO A 268 -21.93 -12.52 -15.50
CA PRO A 268 -22.85 -11.51 -14.98
C PRO A 268 -22.47 -11.01 -13.59
N LEU A 269 -22.15 -11.92 -12.67
CA LEU A 269 -21.80 -11.57 -11.29
C LEU A 269 -20.53 -10.70 -11.21
N VAL A 270 -19.51 -11.05 -11.99
CA VAL A 270 -18.27 -10.26 -12.10
C VAL A 270 -18.53 -8.90 -12.75
N LYS A 271 -19.35 -8.85 -13.82
CA LYS A 271 -19.70 -7.59 -14.52
C LYS A 271 -20.50 -6.64 -13.62
N ILE A 272 -21.46 -7.15 -12.85
CA ILE A 272 -22.25 -6.36 -11.91
C ILE A 272 -21.37 -5.83 -10.77
N SER A 273 -20.42 -6.65 -10.28
CA SER A 273 -19.43 -6.20 -9.30
C SER A 273 -18.53 -5.09 -9.86
N ARG A 274 -18.09 -5.20 -11.12
CA ARG A 274 -17.35 -4.14 -11.82
C ARG A 274 -18.13 -2.84 -11.88
N ILE A 275 -19.41 -2.90 -12.25
CA ILE A 275 -20.31 -1.74 -12.33
C ILE A 275 -20.39 -1.05 -10.97
N PHE A 276 -20.46 -1.82 -9.88
CA PHE A 276 -20.44 -1.29 -8.52
C PHE A 276 -19.17 -0.53 -8.18
N PHE A 277 -18.01 -1.17 -8.34
CA PHE A 277 -16.72 -0.53 -8.06
C PHE A 277 -16.50 0.71 -8.93
N ASN A 278 -16.91 0.67 -10.19
CA ASN A 278 -16.86 1.82 -11.06
C ASN A 278 -17.69 2.99 -10.52
N LYS A 279 -18.88 2.74 -9.96
CA LYS A 279 -19.69 3.79 -9.32
C LYS A 279 -19.09 4.30 -8.02
N LEU A 280 -18.47 3.44 -7.22
CA LEU A 280 -17.79 3.84 -5.98
C LEU A 280 -16.57 4.75 -6.25
N CYS A 281 -15.87 4.53 -7.36
CA CYS A 281 -14.69 5.30 -7.77
C CYS A 281 -15.02 6.68 -8.37
N LEU A 282 -16.29 6.99 -8.68
CA LEU A 282 -16.65 8.26 -9.31
C LEU A 282 -16.36 9.44 -8.37
N ARG A 283 -15.58 10.41 -8.87
CA ARG A 283 -15.33 11.68 -8.19
C ARG A 283 -16.49 12.66 -8.45
N PRO A 284 -16.89 13.50 -7.46
CA PRO A 284 -18.10 14.32 -7.57
C PRO A 284 -18.08 15.44 -8.62
N ALA A 285 -17.00 15.61 -9.40
CA ALA A 285 -16.74 16.86 -10.08
C ALA A 285 -17.82 17.28 -11.10
N ASN A 286 -18.57 16.36 -11.73
CA ASN A 286 -19.49 16.74 -12.82
C ASN A 286 -20.73 15.84 -13.01
N SER A 287 -21.21 15.09 -12.01
CA SER A 287 -22.46 14.36 -12.24
C SER A 287 -23.36 14.24 -11.01
N SER A 288 -24.61 14.65 -11.20
CA SER A 288 -25.78 14.35 -10.36
C SER A 288 -26.06 12.85 -10.17
N SER A 289 -25.18 11.97 -10.69
CA SER A 289 -25.32 10.52 -10.78
C SER A 289 -24.47 9.72 -9.78
N GLY A 290 -23.72 10.40 -8.92
CA GLY A 290 -22.88 9.75 -7.90
C GLY A 290 -23.67 9.25 -6.69
N LEU A 291 -23.11 8.29 -5.94
CA LEU A 291 -23.69 7.78 -4.68
C LEU A 291 -23.62 8.77 -3.50
N LYS A 292 -23.20 10.02 -3.75
CA LYS A 292 -23.01 11.09 -2.76
C LYS A 292 -22.23 10.64 -1.52
N LEU A 293 -21.17 9.86 -1.73
CA LEU A 293 -20.36 9.27 -0.65
C LEU A 293 -19.62 10.32 0.18
N SER A 294 -19.44 11.55 -0.32
CA SER A 294 -18.81 12.65 0.40
C SER A 294 -19.52 13.03 1.69
N SER A 295 -20.82 12.75 1.80
CA SER A 295 -21.64 13.01 2.98
C SER A 295 -21.72 11.81 3.93
N MET A 296 -21.11 10.68 3.59
CA MET A 296 -21.17 9.47 4.40
C MET A 296 -20.26 9.66 5.63
N PRO A 297 -20.78 9.45 6.86
CA PRO A 297 -19.96 9.55 8.06
C PRO A 297 -18.89 8.46 8.10
N PHE A 298 -17.84 8.69 8.89
CA PHE A 298 -16.65 7.85 8.92
C PHE A 298 -16.95 6.37 9.25
N ASP A 299 -17.81 6.10 10.24
CA ASP A 299 -18.26 4.73 10.58
C ASP A 299 -18.91 3.99 9.42
N GLN A 300 -19.73 4.70 8.64
CA GLN A 300 -20.39 4.12 7.47
C GLN A 300 -19.38 3.87 6.33
N LEU A 301 -18.41 4.77 6.15
CA LEU A 301 -17.32 4.56 5.18
C LEU A 301 -16.47 3.34 5.53
N GLU A 302 -16.16 3.13 6.80
CA GLU A 302 -15.39 1.95 7.23
C GLU A 302 -16.21 0.67 7.12
N SER A 303 -17.50 0.70 7.49
CA SER A 303 -18.42 -0.41 7.26
C SER A 303 -18.51 -0.76 5.76
N LEU A 304 -18.55 0.26 4.90
CA LEU A 304 -18.56 0.10 3.45
C LEU A 304 -17.25 -0.51 2.93
N ARG A 305 -16.10 -0.10 3.48
CA ARG A 305 -14.80 -0.72 3.17
C ARG A 305 -14.83 -2.20 3.49
N LEU A 306 -15.20 -2.58 4.71
CA LEU A 306 -15.27 -3.98 5.14
C LEU A 306 -16.24 -4.81 4.28
N ALA A 307 -17.37 -4.24 3.89
CA ALA A 307 -18.34 -4.91 3.03
C ALA A 307 -17.84 -5.12 1.59
N THR A 308 -16.91 -4.29 1.11
CA THR A 308 -16.42 -4.32 -0.27
C THR A 308 -15.07 -5.01 -0.46
N THR A 309 -14.20 -5.02 0.55
CA THR A 309 -12.82 -5.54 0.46
C THR A 309 -12.75 -6.99 -0.04
N THR A 310 -13.67 -7.86 0.38
CA THR A 310 -13.57 -9.30 0.07
C THR A 310 -14.21 -9.69 -1.26
N ILE A 311 -15.04 -8.82 -1.86
CA ILE A 311 -15.79 -9.13 -3.09
C ILE A 311 -14.85 -9.61 -4.22
N PRO A 312 -13.77 -8.90 -4.59
CA PRO A 312 -12.91 -9.31 -5.70
C PRO A 312 -12.24 -10.67 -5.44
N THR A 313 -11.74 -10.88 -4.22
CA THR A 313 -11.11 -12.14 -3.81
C THR A 313 -12.11 -13.30 -3.88
N THR A 314 -13.34 -13.10 -3.41
CA THR A 314 -14.38 -14.12 -3.48
C THR A 314 -14.72 -14.49 -4.93
N LEU A 315 -14.88 -13.50 -5.81
CA LEU A 315 -15.10 -13.76 -7.25
C LEU A 315 -13.94 -14.55 -7.88
N ASN A 316 -12.71 -14.26 -7.48
CA ASN A 316 -11.54 -14.99 -7.94
C ASN A 316 -11.52 -16.43 -7.42
N ILE A 317 -11.91 -16.67 -6.17
CA ILE A 317 -12.02 -18.04 -5.64
C ILE A 317 -13.09 -18.82 -6.41
N LEU A 318 -14.24 -18.20 -6.69
CA LEU A 318 -15.28 -18.82 -7.52
C LEU A 318 -14.75 -19.18 -8.91
N PHE A 319 -13.96 -18.31 -9.54
CA PHE A 319 -13.30 -18.64 -10.82
C PHE A 319 -12.34 -19.83 -10.71
N HIS A 320 -11.51 -19.89 -9.65
CA HIS A 320 -10.59 -21.01 -9.48
C HIS A 320 -11.29 -22.32 -9.10
N SER A 321 -12.51 -22.25 -8.55
CA SER A 321 -13.31 -23.44 -8.22
C SER A 321 -13.59 -24.32 -9.44
N PHE A 322 -13.58 -23.74 -10.65
CA PHE A 322 -13.72 -24.49 -11.91
C PHE A 322 -12.59 -25.50 -12.17
N ARG A 323 -11.44 -25.34 -11.51
CA ARG A 323 -10.28 -26.22 -11.66
C ARG A 323 -10.15 -27.26 -10.54
N ILE A 324 -11.07 -27.25 -9.56
CA ILE A 324 -11.03 -28.12 -8.39
C ILE A 324 -11.86 -29.39 -8.66
N PRO A 325 -11.36 -30.60 -8.33
CA PRO A 325 -12.16 -31.82 -8.38
C PRO A 325 -13.40 -31.73 -7.47
N ARG A 326 -14.52 -32.28 -7.92
CA ARG A 326 -15.73 -32.39 -7.10
C ARG A 326 -15.57 -33.53 -6.07
N PRO A 327 -16.17 -33.44 -4.86
CA PRO A 327 -17.24 -32.52 -4.41
C PRO A 327 -16.77 -31.19 -3.80
N TYR A 328 -15.46 -31.01 -3.61
CA TYR A 328 -14.88 -29.85 -2.92
C TYR A 328 -15.26 -28.51 -3.59
N ALA A 329 -15.33 -28.47 -4.92
CA ALA A 329 -15.76 -27.28 -5.65
C ALA A 329 -17.15 -26.76 -5.23
N LEU A 330 -18.12 -27.64 -4.96
CA LEU A 330 -19.48 -27.23 -4.60
C LEU A 330 -19.54 -26.62 -3.20
N GLN A 331 -18.81 -27.20 -2.23
CA GLN A 331 -18.71 -26.63 -0.88
C GLN A 331 -18.07 -25.25 -0.91
N VAL A 332 -17.01 -25.08 -1.69
CA VAL A 332 -16.34 -23.78 -1.91
C VAL A 332 -17.33 -22.79 -2.52
N VAL A 333 -18.04 -23.16 -3.58
CA VAL A 333 -19.06 -22.30 -4.22
C VAL A 333 -20.13 -21.85 -3.22
N ARG A 334 -20.72 -22.80 -2.48
CA ARG A 334 -21.77 -22.49 -1.49
C ARG A 334 -21.28 -21.54 -0.40
N ALA A 335 -20.12 -21.80 0.18
CA ALA A 335 -19.55 -20.96 1.24
C ALA A 335 -19.29 -19.52 0.74
N HIS A 336 -18.75 -19.38 -0.47
CA HIS A 336 -18.43 -18.08 -1.04
C HIS A 336 -19.65 -17.30 -1.54
N ILE A 337 -20.67 -17.97 -2.06
CA ILE A 337 -21.96 -17.32 -2.40
C ILE A 337 -22.69 -16.88 -1.13
N ALA A 338 -22.72 -17.71 -0.08
CA ALA A 338 -23.27 -17.30 1.22
C ALA A 338 -22.56 -16.06 1.76
N SER A 339 -21.22 -16.04 1.67
CA SER A 339 -20.43 -14.87 2.05
C SER A 339 -20.80 -13.62 1.24
N LEU A 340 -20.95 -13.71 -0.09
CA LEU A 340 -21.37 -12.57 -0.91
C LEU A 340 -22.80 -12.11 -0.58
N SER A 341 -23.71 -13.04 -0.27
CA SER A 341 -25.08 -12.75 0.14
C SER A 341 -25.11 -11.97 1.47
N ASP A 342 -24.31 -12.38 2.46
CA ASP A 342 -24.23 -11.63 3.71
C ASP A 342 -23.63 -10.23 3.50
N ARG A 343 -22.63 -10.10 2.62
CA ARG A 343 -22.08 -8.79 2.24
C ARG A 343 -23.11 -7.93 1.52
N SER A 344 -23.95 -8.50 0.64
CA SER A 344 -24.98 -7.73 -0.05
C SER A 344 -26.04 -7.18 0.92
N LYS A 345 -26.41 -7.96 1.96
CA LYS A 345 -27.26 -7.48 3.07
C LYS A 345 -26.59 -6.35 3.85
N THR A 346 -25.30 -6.48 4.17
CA THR A 346 -24.54 -5.40 4.84
C THR A 346 -24.50 -4.13 3.98
N LEU A 347 -24.21 -4.25 2.69
CA LEU A 347 -24.24 -3.12 1.75
C LEU A 347 -25.63 -2.48 1.70
N GLN A 348 -26.69 -3.27 1.64
CA GLN A 348 -28.05 -2.77 1.66
C GLN A 348 -28.32 -1.94 2.93
N ALA A 349 -27.95 -2.45 4.10
CA ALA A 349 -28.13 -1.74 5.37
C ALA A 349 -27.39 -0.39 5.38
N ILE A 350 -26.13 -0.37 4.93
CA ILE A 350 -25.30 0.86 4.84
C ILE A 350 -25.95 1.88 3.92
N PHE A 351 -26.33 1.48 2.70
CA PHE A 351 -26.89 2.41 1.73
C PHE A 351 -28.30 2.88 2.09
N VAL A 352 -29.13 2.04 2.71
CA VAL A 352 -30.43 2.46 3.24
C VAL A 352 -30.28 3.55 4.31
N LEU A 353 -29.33 3.38 5.23
CA LEU A 353 -29.02 4.39 6.25
C LEU A 353 -28.53 5.69 5.61
N HIS A 354 -27.55 5.61 4.71
CA HIS A 354 -26.98 6.76 4.00
C HIS A 354 -28.02 7.51 3.16
N PHE A 355 -28.89 6.80 2.43
CA PHE A 355 -29.92 7.45 1.64
C PHE A 355 -31.05 8.04 2.47
N ARG A 356 -31.26 7.59 3.72
CA ARG A 356 -32.20 8.23 4.65
C ARG A 356 -31.65 9.55 5.17
N SER A 357 -30.35 9.64 5.44
CA SER A 357 -29.71 10.88 5.94
C SER A 357 -29.53 11.97 4.88
N LEU A 358 -29.82 11.70 3.61
CA LEU A 358 -29.62 12.64 2.49
C LEU A 358 -30.84 13.51 2.15
N ASP A 359 -31.92 13.48 2.96
CA ASP A 359 -33.15 14.30 2.93
C ASP A 359 -33.87 14.51 1.57
N SER A 360 -33.39 13.87 0.51
CA SER A 360 -33.94 13.98 -0.84
C SER A 360 -34.76 12.74 -1.17
N GLY A 361 -36.09 12.90 -1.11
CA GLY A 361 -37.02 11.92 -1.65
C GLY A 361 -36.62 11.55 -3.09
N SER A 362 -36.41 10.25 -3.33
CA SER A 362 -36.11 9.71 -4.66
C SER A 362 -34.84 10.28 -5.33
N SER A 363 -33.68 10.18 -4.67
CA SER A 363 -32.42 10.39 -5.38
C SER A 363 -32.20 9.28 -6.43
N SER A 364 -31.82 9.65 -7.66
CA SER A 364 -31.45 8.72 -8.74
C SER A 364 -30.44 7.65 -8.28
N SER A 365 -29.58 8.00 -7.31
CA SER A 365 -28.62 7.11 -6.65
C SER A 365 -29.27 5.94 -5.91
N ARG A 366 -30.41 6.15 -5.25
CA ARG A 366 -31.16 5.09 -4.55
C ARG A 366 -31.73 4.08 -5.54
N VAL A 367 -32.44 4.57 -6.57
CA VAL A 367 -33.01 3.72 -7.62
C VAL A 367 -31.93 2.90 -8.33
N TRP A 368 -30.79 3.53 -8.63
CA TRP A 368 -29.65 2.82 -9.22
C TRP A 368 -29.11 1.72 -8.30
N PHE A 369 -28.96 2.00 -7.00
CA PHE A 369 -28.44 1.02 -6.05
C PHE A 369 -29.41 -0.15 -5.85
N ASP A 370 -30.71 0.12 -5.74
CA ASP A 370 -31.74 -0.91 -5.60
C ASP A 370 -31.76 -1.83 -6.83
N LEU A 371 -31.66 -1.25 -8.04
CA LEU A 371 -31.52 -2.02 -9.27
C LEU A 371 -30.24 -2.86 -9.25
N TRP A 372 -29.10 -2.26 -8.91
CA TRP A 372 -27.83 -2.96 -8.82
C TRP A 372 -27.90 -4.15 -7.85
N LEU A 373 -28.47 -3.95 -6.66
CA LEU A 373 -28.60 -4.98 -5.63
C LEU A 373 -29.49 -6.13 -6.10
N SER A 374 -30.62 -5.80 -6.75
CA SER A 374 -31.53 -6.80 -7.35
C SER A 374 -30.79 -7.65 -8.39
N GLN A 375 -30.07 -7.02 -9.32
CA GLN A 375 -29.31 -7.72 -10.36
C GLN A 375 -28.16 -8.54 -9.77
N PHE A 376 -27.47 -8.02 -8.75
CA PHE A 376 -26.39 -8.73 -8.07
C PHE A 376 -26.90 -10.00 -7.38
N ASN A 377 -28.02 -9.90 -6.65
CA ASN A 377 -28.65 -11.06 -6.00
C ASN A 377 -29.14 -12.09 -7.03
N LEU A 378 -29.78 -11.64 -8.12
CA LEU A 378 -30.22 -12.52 -9.21
C LEU A 378 -29.03 -13.29 -9.81
N ALA A 379 -27.94 -12.59 -10.14
CA ALA A 379 -26.74 -13.23 -10.69
C ALA A 379 -26.11 -14.25 -9.73
N MET A 380 -26.08 -13.96 -8.42
CA MET A 380 -25.63 -14.93 -7.41
C MET A 380 -26.52 -16.17 -7.37
N THR A 381 -27.85 -16.01 -7.33
CA THR A 381 -28.79 -17.13 -7.30
C THR A 381 -28.71 -17.97 -8.56
N SER A 382 -28.64 -17.35 -9.75
CA SER A 382 -28.50 -18.06 -11.01
C SER A 382 -27.19 -18.86 -11.08
N PHE A 383 -26.07 -18.27 -10.62
CA PHE A 383 -24.79 -18.98 -10.56
C PHE A 383 -24.85 -20.18 -9.61
N GLN A 384 -25.40 -20.00 -8.40
CA GLN A 384 -25.52 -21.07 -7.41
C GLN A 384 -26.39 -22.23 -7.90
N GLN A 385 -27.58 -21.93 -8.44
CA GLN A 385 -28.50 -22.95 -8.97
C GLN A 385 -27.84 -23.76 -10.09
N LEU A 386 -27.11 -23.09 -10.99
CA LEU A 386 -26.41 -23.79 -12.06
C LEU A 386 -25.28 -24.67 -11.53
N ALA A 387 -24.54 -24.22 -10.50
CA ALA A 387 -23.50 -25.02 -9.86
C ALA A 387 -24.07 -26.28 -9.18
N GLU A 388 -25.25 -26.16 -8.57
CA GLU A 388 -25.94 -27.27 -7.90
C GLU A 388 -26.52 -28.27 -8.91
N ASN A 389 -27.18 -27.80 -9.97
CA ASN A 389 -27.73 -28.66 -11.03
C ASN A 389 -26.64 -29.45 -11.73
N ASN A 390 -25.52 -28.80 -12.08
CA ASN A 390 -24.39 -29.51 -12.66
C ASN A 390 -23.81 -30.56 -11.71
N ALA A 391 -23.87 -30.37 -10.39
CA ALA A 391 -23.40 -31.35 -9.42
C ALA A 391 -24.31 -32.58 -9.37
N HIS A 392 -25.63 -32.38 -9.44
CA HIS A 392 -26.61 -33.46 -9.47
C HIS A 392 -26.49 -34.34 -10.73
N ASP A 393 -26.35 -33.71 -11.91
CA ASP A 393 -26.23 -34.42 -13.19
C ASP A 393 -24.98 -35.32 -13.25
N GLN A 394 -23.88 -34.93 -12.60
CA GLN A 394 -22.65 -35.72 -12.57
C GLN A 394 -22.71 -36.90 -11.60
N THR A 395 -23.42 -36.77 -10.48
CA THR A 395 -23.63 -37.89 -9.54
C THR A 395 -24.43 -39.00 -10.22
N ILE A 396 -25.51 -38.64 -10.93
CA ILE A 396 -26.34 -39.59 -11.69
C ILE A 396 -25.52 -40.27 -12.80
N ALA A 397 -24.70 -39.51 -13.53
CA ALA A 397 -23.84 -40.07 -14.59
C ALA A 397 -22.82 -41.07 -14.03
N ASN A 398 -22.18 -40.78 -12.89
CA ASN A 398 -21.22 -41.68 -12.26
C ASN A 398 -21.88 -42.96 -11.71
N GLU A 399 -23.09 -42.88 -11.17
CA GLU A 399 -23.85 -44.05 -10.70
C GLU A 399 -24.29 -44.95 -11.87
N SER A 400 -24.65 -44.36 -13.02
CA SER A 400 -25.04 -45.10 -14.23
C SER A 400 -23.89 -45.80 -14.96
N HIS A 401 -22.64 -45.46 -14.67
CA HIS A 401 -21.44 -46.09 -15.25
C HIS A 401 -20.84 -47.21 -14.38
N VAL A 402 -21.38 -47.40 -13.16
CA VAL A 402 -20.93 -48.43 -12.20
C VAL A 402 -21.90 -49.62 -12.14
N LEU A 403 -23.06 -49.51 -12.82
CA LEU A 403 -24.00 -50.60 -13.11
C LEU A 403 -23.76 -51.11 -14.54
#